data_AF-A0A0Q4DJ77-F1
#
_entry.id   AF-A0A0Q4DJ77-F1
#
_cell.length_a   1.000
_cell.length_b   1.000
_cell.length_c   1.000
_cell.angle_alpha   90.00
_cell.angle_beta   90.00
_cell.angle_gamma   90.00
#
_symmetry.space_group_name_H-M   'P 1'
#
loop_
_entity.id
_entity.type
_entity.pdbx_description
1 polymer ?
#
loop_
_entity_poly.entity_id
_entity_poly.type
_entity_poly.pdbx_seq_one_letter_code
_entity_poly.pdbx_strand_id
1 'polypeptide(L)'
;MPNPHLAAFVAVLLALVGALTLPPTVVQAAGPLTSVSRGDIDGDTIPDAIERVVCGNATCATGTEDVDGDGIADVVEVAACGTTRCADPRADADGDGIPDFVERLVCGSDTCTSGHEDTDGDGVPDWVEFVICGSATCATGTEDLDGDGVADAVSLQAYALYRQKLATTGQDRDGVFWAVGIGAVFLLCGAGLLAVRMRRREKHVADERAEVLP
;
A
#
# COMPACT_ATOMS: atom_id res chain seq x y z
N MET A 1 16.08 85.49 31.96
CA MET A 1 14.74 84.89 31.82
C MET A 1 14.59 83.85 32.92
N PRO A 2 13.62 84.00 33.83
CA PRO A 2 13.40 83.07 34.94
C PRO A 2 12.52 81.89 34.47
N ASN A 3 12.67 80.71 35.07
CA ASN A 3 11.47 80.03 35.56
C ASN A 3 11.76 79.11 36.76
N PRO A 4 11.20 79.42 37.93
CA PRO A 4 11.34 78.68 39.17
C PRO A 4 10.12 77.79 39.41
N HIS A 5 10.32 76.52 39.78
CA HIS A 5 9.46 75.78 40.71
C HIS A 5 10.34 74.65 41.28
N LEU A 6 11.07 74.89 42.39
CA LEU A 6 10.67 74.44 43.74
C LEU A 6 10.42 72.92 43.72
N ALA A 7 11.38 72.03 44.00
CA ALA A 7 12.17 71.89 45.23
C ALA A 7 11.34 72.12 46.50
N ALA A 8 10.74 71.05 47.04
CA ALA A 8 10.82 70.65 48.46
C ALA A 8 9.79 69.56 48.81
N PHE A 9 10.07 68.87 49.93
CA PHE A 9 9.35 67.76 50.61
C PHE A 9 9.84 66.36 50.22
N VAL A 10 10.96 65.88 50.77
CA VAL A 10 11.24 65.46 52.17
C VAL A 10 10.50 64.18 52.58
N ALA A 11 11.23 63.08 52.43
CA ALA A 11 11.45 61.97 53.37
C ALA A 11 10.33 60.99 53.76
N VAL A 12 10.83 59.80 54.13
CA VAL A 12 10.21 58.70 54.90
C VAL A 12 9.52 57.64 54.03
N LEU A 13 10.21 56.56 53.60
CA LEU A 13 10.60 55.34 54.35
C LEU A 13 9.39 54.43 54.69
N LEU A 14 9.51 53.15 54.33
CA LEU A 14 8.70 51.97 54.72
C LEU A 14 7.31 51.79 54.07
N ALA A 15 7.14 50.71 53.30
CA ALA A 15 6.43 49.49 53.75
C ALA A 15 5.96 48.59 52.58
N LEU A 16 6.26 47.29 52.70
CA LEU A 16 5.54 46.11 52.17
C LEU A 16 5.28 46.05 50.66
N VAL A 17 5.95 45.18 49.88
CA VAL A 17 5.73 43.72 49.82
C VAL A 17 4.25 43.34 50.01
N GLY A 18 3.43 43.67 49.01
CA GLY A 18 2.08 43.12 48.84
C GLY A 18 2.10 42.03 47.78
N ALA A 19 2.05 40.77 48.24
CA ALA A 19 2.09 39.58 47.42
C ALA A 19 0.93 39.54 46.40
N LEU A 20 1.27 39.40 45.12
CA LEU A 20 0.32 39.07 44.07
C LEU A 20 0.04 37.55 44.15
N THR A 21 -0.83 37.13 45.06
CA THR A 21 -1.33 35.74 45.09
C THR A 21 -2.42 35.61 44.03
N LEU A 22 -2.08 35.03 42.88
CA LEU A 22 -3.06 34.52 41.94
C LEU A 22 -3.85 33.40 42.62
N PRO A 23 -5.19 33.31 42.46
CA PRO A 23 -5.93 32.17 42.98
C PRO A 23 -5.49 30.89 42.25
N PRO A 24 -5.45 29.73 42.94
CA PRO A 24 -5.12 28.48 42.28
C PRO A 24 -6.19 28.17 41.24
N THR A 25 -5.76 28.03 39.99
CA THR A 25 -6.52 27.36 38.94
C THR A 25 -6.94 25.99 39.45
N VAL A 26 -8.24 25.77 39.57
CA VAL A 26 -8.79 24.44 39.79
C VAL A 26 -8.46 23.64 38.54
N VAL A 27 -7.42 22.79 38.63
CA VAL A 27 -7.20 21.69 37.69
C VAL A 27 -8.37 20.75 37.91
N GLN A 28 -9.39 20.86 37.05
CA GLN A 28 -10.47 19.90 37.01
C GLN A 28 -9.86 18.61 36.46
N ALA A 29 -9.82 17.58 37.30
CA ALA A 29 -9.37 16.25 36.94
C ALA A 29 -10.16 15.76 35.72
N ALA A 30 -9.45 15.53 34.61
CA ALA A 30 -9.97 14.81 33.46
C ALA A 30 -10.31 13.39 33.93
N GLY A 31 -11.59 13.02 33.81
CA GLY A 31 -11.98 11.62 33.79
C GLY A 31 -11.41 10.91 32.56
N PRO A 32 -11.61 9.59 32.43
CA PRO A 32 -11.14 8.84 31.27
C PRO A 32 -11.73 9.44 29.99
N LEU A 33 -10.86 9.59 28.99
CA LEU A 33 -11.10 10.23 27.71
C LEU A 33 -12.19 9.49 26.92
N THR A 34 -13.26 10.19 26.53
CA THR A 34 -13.79 10.05 25.18
C THR A 34 -13.75 11.44 24.57
N SER A 35 -12.63 11.76 23.91
CA SER A 35 -12.70 12.78 22.88
C SER A 35 -13.57 12.19 21.78
N VAL A 36 -14.88 12.38 21.86
CA VAL A 36 -15.77 12.23 20.71
C VAL A 36 -15.14 13.13 19.65
N SER A 37 -14.46 12.52 18.68
CA SER A 37 -13.82 13.26 17.61
C SER A 37 -14.94 13.96 16.85
N ARG A 38 -14.68 15.16 16.33
CA ARG A 38 -15.70 15.83 15.51
C ARG A 38 -15.94 14.97 14.27
N GLY A 39 -17.06 14.24 14.24
CA GLY A 39 -17.43 13.33 13.15
C GLY A 39 -17.26 11.84 13.45
N ASP A 40 -17.09 11.46 14.72
CA ASP A 40 -17.19 10.08 15.23
C ASP A 40 -17.96 10.16 16.56
N ILE A 41 -19.28 9.96 16.51
CA ILE A 41 -20.21 10.31 17.59
C ILE A 41 -20.24 9.27 18.73
N ASP A 42 -19.95 8.00 18.45
CA ASP A 42 -19.86 6.94 19.47
C ASP A 42 -18.42 6.62 19.88
N GLY A 43 -17.42 7.16 19.18
CA GLY A 43 -16.02 7.13 19.57
C GLY A 43 -15.37 5.77 19.33
N ASP A 44 -15.85 5.03 18.34
CA ASP A 44 -15.34 3.70 17.99
C ASP A 44 -14.22 3.73 16.93
N THR A 45 -13.76 4.92 16.56
CA THR A 45 -12.74 5.23 15.54
C THR A 45 -13.21 5.14 14.09
N ILE A 46 -14.46 4.77 13.83
CA ILE A 46 -15.07 4.80 12.51
C ILE A 46 -15.77 6.15 12.32
N PRO A 47 -15.43 6.95 11.29
CA PRO A 47 -16.09 8.23 11.07
C PRO A 47 -17.58 8.06 10.72
N ASP A 48 -18.46 8.92 11.26
CA ASP A 48 -19.91 8.97 11.01
C ASP A 48 -20.27 8.93 9.50
N ALA A 49 -19.40 9.53 8.68
CA ALA A 49 -19.58 9.59 7.23
C ALA A 49 -19.44 8.22 6.56
N ILE A 50 -18.50 7.40 7.05
CA ILE A 50 -18.29 6.03 6.59
C ILE A 50 -19.45 5.15 7.05
N GLU A 51 -19.82 5.22 8.33
CA GLU A 51 -20.90 4.39 8.88
C GLU A 51 -22.24 4.59 8.17
N ARG A 52 -22.56 5.85 7.80
CA ARG A 52 -23.78 6.15 7.04
C ARG A 52 -23.81 5.46 5.68
N VAL A 53 -22.65 5.20 5.07
CA VAL A 53 -22.55 4.45 3.81
C VAL A 53 -22.60 2.95 4.08
N VAL A 54 -21.88 2.46 5.10
CA VAL A 54 -21.77 1.03 5.43
C VAL A 54 -23.10 0.45 5.93
N CYS A 55 -23.73 1.09 6.91
CA CYS A 55 -24.87 0.52 7.64
C CYS A 55 -26.05 1.49 7.86
N GLY A 56 -25.93 2.74 7.37
CA GLY A 56 -27.07 3.66 7.24
C GLY A 56 -27.33 4.56 8.44
N ASN A 57 -26.55 4.47 9.51
CA ASN A 57 -26.54 5.45 10.60
C ASN A 57 -25.10 5.70 11.08
N ALA A 58 -24.92 6.53 12.11
CA ALA A 58 -23.62 7.02 12.56
C ALA A 58 -23.13 6.34 13.85
N THR A 59 -23.63 5.15 14.17
CA THR A 59 -23.15 4.37 15.34
C THR A 59 -23.30 2.86 15.11
N CYS A 60 -23.21 2.41 13.86
CA CYS A 60 -23.64 1.05 13.49
C CYS A 60 -22.58 0.18 12.86
N ALA A 61 -21.49 0.76 12.34
CA ALA A 61 -20.47 -0.05 11.72
C ALA A 61 -19.66 -0.71 12.84
N THR A 62 -19.27 -1.97 12.67
CA THR A 62 -18.37 -2.65 13.60
C THR A 62 -16.98 -2.83 13.01
N GLY A 63 -16.78 -2.40 11.76
CA GLY A 63 -15.53 -2.57 11.02
C GLY A 63 -15.30 -3.98 10.50
N THR A 64 -16.33 -4.83 10.57
CA THR A 64 -16.24 -6.25 10.15
C THR A 64 -17.26 -6.62 9.09
N GLU A 65 -18.10 -5.66 8.68
CA GLU A 65 -18.98 -5.80 7.54
C GLU A 65 -18.16 -6.03 6.28
N ASP A 66 -18.59 -6.98 5.45
CA ASP A 66 -17.99 -7.36 4.18
C ASP A 66 -19.15 -7.90 3.31
N VAL A 67 -19.81 -6.98 2.59
CA VAL A 67 -21.11 -7.26 1.96
C VAL A 67 -20.99 -8.08 0.68
N ASP A 68 -19.84 -8.04 0.00
CA ASP A 68 -19.58 -8.85 -1.19
C ASP A 68 -18.70 -10.08 -0.92
N GLY A 69 -18.13 -10.19 0.28
CA GLY A 69 -17.45 -11.38 0.78
C GLY A 69 -16.09 -11.58 0.12
N ASP A 70 -15.44 -10.51 -0.32
CA ASP A 70 -14.13 -10.58 -0.97
C ASP A 70 -12.96 -10.54 0.02
N GLY A 71 -13.25 -10.27 1.30
CA GLY A 71 -12.28 -10.21 2.40
C GLY A 71 -11.77 -8.80 2.70
N ILE A 72 -12.23 -7.76 2.00
CA ILE A 72 -12.01 -6.36 2.35
C ILE A 72 -13.24 -5.85 3.09
N ALA A 73 -13.04 -5.32 4.30
CA ALA A 73 -14.18 -4.81 5.07
C ALA A 73 -14.80 -3.56 4.40
N ASP A 74 -16.12 -3.43 4.46
CA ASP A 74 -16.90 -2.34 3.89
C ASP A 74 -16.36 -0.95 4.32
N VAL A 75 -15.89 -0.84 5.57
CA VAL A 75 -15.28 0.41 6.10
C VAL A 75 -14.01 0.79 5.34
N VAL A 76 -13.19 -0.19 4.95
CA VAL A 76 -11.96 -0.02 4.18
C VAL A 76 -12.31 0.36 2.75
N GLU A 77 -13.31 -0.30 2.15
CA GLU A 77 -13.75 0.01 0.79
C GLU A 77 -14.33 1.42 0.67
N VAL A 78 -15.19 1.81 1.61
CA VAL A 78 -15.77 3.15 1.64
C VAL A 78 -14.68 4.21 1.84
N ALA A 79 -13.69 3.94 2.70
CA ALA A 79 -12.55 4.84 2.87
C ALA A 79 -11.69 4.94 1.59
N ALA A 80 -11.47 3.84 0.88
CA ALA A 80 -10.62 3.80 -0.31
C ALA A 80 -11.30 4.37 -1.57
N CYS A 81 -12.60 4.11 -1.75
CA CYS A 81 -13.30 4.40 -3.00
C CYS A 81 -14.78 4.76 -2.89
N GLY A 82 -15.32 4.86 -1.67
CA GLY A 82 -16.61 5.49 -1.39
C GLY A 82 -17.84 4.59 -1.49
N THR A 83 -17.70 3.30 -1.78
CA THR A 83 -18.81 2.32 -1.75
C THR A 83 -18.35 1.01 -1.12
N THR A 84 -19.28 0.16 -0.70
CA THR A 84 -19.01 -1.12 -0.01
C THR A 84 -18.77 -2.30 -0.97
N ARG A 85 -18.34 -2.05 -2.21
CA ARG A 85 -18.08 -3.09 -3.25
C ARG A 85 -17.10 -2.63 -4.34
N CYS A 86 -16.23 -1.68 -4.02
CA CYS A 86 -15.40 -0.97 -5.01
C CYS A 86 -13.91 -1.27 -4.92
N ALA A 87 -13.48 -2.05 -3.92
CA ALA A 87 -12.14 -2.58 -3.90
C ALA A 87 -12.12 -3.96 -4.56
N ASP A 88 -10.95 -4.38 -5.06
CA ASP A 88 -10.69 -5.77 -5.43
C ASP A 88 -9.38 -6.16 -4.73
N PRO A 89 -9.35 -7.22 -3.91
CA PRO A 89 -8.15 -7.67 -3.21
C PRO A 89 -7.09 -8.23 -4.15
N ARG A 90 -7.29 -8.23 -5.47
CA ARG A 90 -6.32 -8.62 -6.50
C ARG A 90 -5.90 -7.49 -7.42
N ALA A 91 -6.52 -6.32 -7.34
CA ALA A 91 -6.07 -5.15 -8.08
C ALA A 91 -4.68 -4.72 -7.56
N ASP A 92 -3.83 -4.28 -8.48
CA ASP A 92 -2.42 -3.87 -8.30
C ASP A 92 -1.96 -3.29 -9.65
N ALA A 93 -2.16 -1.99 -9.81
CA ALA A 93 -2.13 -1.30 -11.09
C ALA A 93 -0.71 -1.13 -11.64
N ASP A 94 0.30 -0.99 -10.77
CA ASP A 94 1.71 -0.88 -11.16
C ASP A 94 2.50 -2.18 -11.02
N GLY A 95 1.92 -3.21 -10.39
CA GLY A 95 2.50 -4.53 -10.27
C GLY A 95 3.57 -4.63 -9.18
N ASP A 96 3.57 -3.70 -8.21
CA ASP A 96 4.50 -3.70 -7.09
C ASP A 96 4.05 -4.60 -5.91
N GLY A 97 2.91 -5.29 -6.06
CA GLY A 97 2.41 -6.24 -5.07
C GLY A 97 1.64 -5.60 -3.92
N ILE A 98 1.54 -4.27 -3.86
CA ILE A 98 0.64 -3.53 -2.97
C ILE A 98 -0.72 -3.44 -3.68
N PRO A 99 -1.85 -3.74 -2.99
CA PRO A 99 -3.15 -3.62 -3.62
C PRO A 99 -3.61 -2.16 -3.80
N ASP A 100 -4.26 -1.83 -4.93
CA ASP A 100 -4.75 -0.47 -5.25
C ASP A 100 -5.57 0.18 -4.11
N PHE A 101 -6.37 -0.60 -3.38
CA PHE A 101 -7.17 -0.05 -2.27
C PHE A 101 -6.30 0.45 -1.11
N VAL A 102 -5.16 -0.20 -0.84
CA VAL A 102 -4.19 0.25 0.16
C VAL A 102 -3.51 1.51 -0.34
N GLU A 103 -3.10 1.54 -1.60
CA GLU A 103 -2.45 2.73 -2.20
C GLU A 103 -3.37 3.94 -2.22
N ARG A 104 -4.67 3.77 -2.49
CA ARG A 104 -5.64 4.88 -2.39
C ARG A 104 -5.74 5.45 -0.98
N LEU A 105 -5.63 4.61 0.05
CA LEU A 105 -5.71 5.05 1.45
C LEU A 105 -4.45 5.79 1.89
N VAL A 106 -3.29 5.38 1.38
CA VAL A 106 -1.98 5.88 1.81
C VAL A 106 -1.50 7.04 0.93
N CYS A 107 -1.64 6.90 -0.40
CA CYS A 107 -1.09 7.80 -1.43
C CYS A 107 -2.16 8.59 -2.18
N GLY A 108 -3.44 8.20 -2.09
CA GLY A 108 -4.55 8.89 -2.76
C GLY A 108 -4.74 8.55 -4.24
N SER A 109 -4.03 7.54 -4.75
CA SER A 109 -4.14 7.00 -6.12
C SER A 109 -3.95 5.48 -6.11
N ASP A 110 -4.27 4.82 -7.22
CA ASP A 110 -4.02 3.38 -7.44
C ASP A 110 -2.53 3.05 -7.63
N THR A 111 -1.61 3.96 -7.27
CA THR A 111 -0.15 3.79 -7.32
C THR A 111 0.48 4.74 -6.30
N CYS A 112 1.50 4.30 -5.56
CA CYS A 112 2.39 5.15 -4.78
C CYS A 112 3.62 5.61 -5.59
N THR A 113 4.43 6.53 -5.06
CA THR A 113 5.64 6.97 -5.80
C THR A 113 6.73 5.90 -5.76
N SER A 114 6.83 5.17 -4.65
CA SER A 114 7.89 4.18 -4.43
C SER A 114 7.47 2.95 -3.63
N GLY A 115 6.29 2.94 -2.97
CA GLY A 115 5.91 1.87 -2.04
C GLY A 115 6.81 1.81 -0.79
N HIS A 116 7.59 2.87 -0.60
CA HIS A 116 8.63 3.04 0.43
C HIS A 116 8.51 4.41 1.12
N GLU A 117 7.37 5.08 0.95
CA GLU A 117 7.01 6.24 1.76
C GLU A 117 7.04 5.82 3.24
N ASP A 118 7.68 6.64 4.07
CA ASP A 118 7.95 6.40 5.49
C ASP A 118 7.89 7.77 6.19
N THR A 119 6.71 8.10 6.71
CA THR A 119 6.33 9.43 7.13
C THR A 119 7.00 9.82 8.45
N ASP A 120 7.22 8.88 9.36
CA ASP A 120 7.90 9.15 10.64
C ASP A 120 9.39 8.77 10.67
N GLY A 121 9.87 8.07 9.64
CA GLY A 121 11.27 7.75 9.42
C GLY A 121 11.79 6.63 10.31
N ASP A 122 10.91 5.75 10.79
CA ASP A 122 11.28 4.63 11.65
C ASP A 122 11.72 3.36 10.87
N GLY A 123 11.55 3.40 9.54
CA GLY A 123 11.94 2.33 8.62
C GLY A 123 10.81 1.35 8.28
N VAL A 124 9.60 1.57 8.77
CA VAL A 124 8.38 0.85 8.35
C VAL A 124 7.67 1.68 7.28
N PRO A 125 7.39 1.13 6.08
CA PRO A 125 6.68 1.88 5.06
C PRO A 125 5.23 2.23 5.48
N ASP A 126 4.75 3.41 5.10
CA ASP A 126 3.42 3.95 5.44
C ASP A 126 2.28 2.96 5.17
N TRP A 127 2.36 2.21 4.06
CA TRP A 127 1.36 1.21 3.71
C TRP A 127 1.34 0.01 4.65
N VAL A 128 2.51 -0.39 5.16
CA VAL A 128 2.64 -1.47 6.14
C VAL A 128 2.04 -1.00 7.46
N GLU A 129 2.35 0.21 7.89
CA GLU A 129 1.80 0.78 9.12
C GLU A 129 0.29 0.94 9.04
N PHE A 130 -0.22 1.41 7.91
CA PHE A 130 -1.65 1.54 7.68
C PHE A 130 -2.37 0.18 7.83
N VAL A 131 -1.79 -0.90 7.30
CA VAL A 131 -2.38 -2.24 7.43
C VAL A 131 -2.30 -2.77 8.87
N ILE A 132 -1.24 -2.45 9.62
CA ILE A 132 -1.06 -2.93 11.00
C ILE A 132 -1.98 -2.19 11.98
N CYS A 133 -2.09 -0.86 11.86
CA CYS A 133 -2.72 -0.02 12.89
C CYS A 133 -3.48 1.20 12.35
N GLY A 134 -3.65 1.34 11.04
CA GLY A 134 -4.57 2.32 10.44
C GLY A 134 -4.02 3.75 10.27
N SER A 135 -2.73 3.97 10.49
CA SER A 135 -2.08 5.26 10.18
C SER A 135 -0.63 5.07 9.73
N ALA A 136 -0.05 6.07 9.07
CA ALA A 136 1.32 6.07 8.56
C ALA A 136 2.39 6.50 9.60
N THR A 137 2.13 6.32 10.89
CA THR A 137 3.11 6.66 11.96
C THR A 137 2.89 5.84 13.24
N CYS A 138 2.31 4.64 13.13
CA CYS A 138 1.82 3.88 14.29
C CYS A 138 2.47 2.53 14.49
N ALA A 139 3.16 1.97 13.50
CA ALA A 139 3.80 0.67 13.65
C ALA A 139 5.31 0.83 13.73
N THR A 140 5.93 0.12 14.67
CA THR A 140 7.37 0.16 14.92
C THR A 140 8.16 -0.92 14.18
N GLY A 141 7.43 -1.82 13.50
CA GLY A 141 7.99 -2.98 12.82
C GLY A 141 8.29 -4.15 13.76
N THR A 142 7.86 -4.07 15.01
CA THR A 142 8.06 -5.12 16.03
C THR A 142 6.77 -5.78 16.50
N GLU A 143 5.64 -5.32 15.98
CA GLU A 143 4.32 -5.88 16.22
C GLU A 143 4.28 -7.34 15.75
N ASP A 144 3.76 -8.22 16.60
CA ASP A 144 3.58 -9.66 16.37
C ASP A 144 2.21 -10.01 16.95
N LEU A 145 1.16 -9.65 16.23
CA LEU A 145 -0.22 -9.67 16.74
C LEU A 145 -0.73 -11.10 16.95
N ASP A 146 -0.26 -12.05 16.16
CA ASP A 146 -0.62 -13.47 16.28
C ASP A 146 0.31 -14.28 17.20
N GLY A 147 1.46 -13.70 17.59
CA GLY A 147 2.39 -14.29 18.54
C GLY A 147 3.16 -15.48 17.96
N ASP A 148 3.30 -15.55 16.64
CA ASP A 148 4.02 -16.63 15.97
C ASP A 148 5.56 -16.44 15.98
N GLY A 149 6.02 -15.27 16.44
CA GLY A 149 7.42 -14.90 16.54
C GLY A 149 7.98 -14.21 15.30
N VAL A 150 7.14 -13.90 14.31
CA VAL A 150 7.48 -13.12 13.12
C VAL A 150 6.71 -11.80 13.18
N ALA A 151 7.42 -10.68 13.04
CA ALA A 151 6.76 -9.38 13.06
C ALA A 151 5.82 -9.21 11.86
N ASP A 152 4.65 -8.62 12.09
CA ASP A 152 3.60 -8.36 11.10
C ASP A 152 4.14 -7.55 9.91
N ALA A 153 4.97 -6.54 10.20
CA ALA A 153 5.62 -5.73 9.18
C ALA A 153 6.51 -6.56 8.24
N VAL A 154 7.21 -7.56 8.78
CA VAL A 154 8.04 -8.48 7.98
C VAL A 154 7.16 -9.39 7.12
N SER A 155 6.06 -9.89 7.69
CA SER A 155 5.09 -10.73 6.99
C SER A 155 4.43 -10.00 5.81
N LEU A 156 4.00 -8.75 6.00
CA LEU A 156 3.38 -7.92 4.96
C LEU A 156 4.35 -7.62 3.82
N GLN A 157 5.58 -7.20 4.14
CA GLN A 157 6.61 -6.94 3.12
C GLN A 157 6.97 -8.21 2.33
N ALA A 158 7.02 -9.36 2.99
CA ALA A 158 7.22 -10.64 2.31
C ALA A 158 6.04 -11.01 1.39
N TYR A 159 4.80 -10.70 1.81
CA TYR A 159 3.60 -10.91 0.99
C TYR A 159 3.62 -10.06 -0.29
N ALA A 160 3.95 -8.77 -0.20
CA ALA A 160 4.07 -7.90 -1.38
C ALA A 160 5.08 -8.46 -2.40
N LEU A 161 6.27 -8.86 -1.96
CA LEU A 161 7.28 -9.51 -2.81
C LEU A 161 6.82 -10.84 -3.40
N TYR A 162 6.03 -11.62 -2.65
CA TYR A 162 5.46 -12.87 -3.15
C TYR A 162 4.46 -12.60 -4.28
N ARG A 163 3.60 -11.58 -4.12
CA ARG A 163 2.59 -11.21 -5.11
C ARG A 163 3.22 -10.72 -6.43
N GLN A 164 4.28 -9.91 -6.35
CA GLN A 164 5.08 -9.51 -7.52
C GLN A 164 5.61 -10.72 -8.33
N LYS A 165 6.04 -11.79 -7.64
CA LYS A 165 6.57 -13.01 -8.28
C LYS A 165 5.47 -13.84 -8.96
N LEU A 166 4.23 -13.77 -8.48
CA LEU A 166 3.09 -14.37 -9.18
C LEU A 166 2.77 -13.63 -10.48
N ALA A 167 2.83 -12.31 -10.48
CA ALA A 167 2.57 -11.51 -11.68
C ALA A 167 3.56 -11.84 -12.82
N THR A 168 4.85 -12.01 -12.49
CA THR A 168 5.88 -12.34 -13.48
C THR A 168 5.80 -13.78 -14.01
N THR A 169 5.41 -14.76 -13.19
CA THR A 169 5.26 -16.17 -13.63
C THR A 169 3.93 -16.45 -14.33
N GLY A 170 2.93 -15.57 -14.18
CA GLY A 170 1.68 -15.59 -14.94
C GLY A 170 1.82 -15.14 -16.40
N GLN A 171 2.86 -14.39 -16.73
CA GLN A 171 3.19 -13.92 -18.09
C GLN A 171 4.14 -14.86 -18.87
N ASP A 172 4.66 -15.92 -18.26
CA ASP A 172 5.52 -16.90 -18.96
C ASP A 172 4.72 -17.96 -19.76
N ARG A 173 3.62 -17.55 -20.41
CA ARG A 173 2.76 -18.44 -21.21
C ARG A 173 2.68 -18.08 -22.69
N ASP A 174 3.66 -17.38 -23.24
CA ASP A 174 3.66 -17.06 -24.66
C ASP A 174 5.08 -16.94 -25.24
N GLY A 175 5.58 -18.10 -25.69
CA GLY A 175 6.25 -18.14 -26.99
C GLY A 175 7.56 -18.92 -27.09
N VAL A 176 8.36 -19.03 -26.03
CA VAL A 176 9.74 -19.51 -26.22
C VAL A 176 9.83 -21.03 -26.33
N PHE A 177 9.05 -21.81 -25.56
CA PHE A 177 9.20 -23.26 -25.54
C PHE A 177 8.67 -23.96 -26.81
N TRP A 178 7.61 -23.44 -27.44
CA TRP A 178 7.10 -24.00 -28.70
C TRP A 178 7.86 -23.51 -29.93
N ALA A 179 8.35 -22.26 -29.94
CA ALA A 179 9.08 -21.72 -31.10
C ALA A 179 10.42 -22.45 -31.32
N VAL A 180 11.14 -22.78 -30.24
CA VAL A 180 12.40 -23.53 -30.31
C VAL A 180 12.15 -24.98 -30.72
N GLY A 181 11.08 -25.60 -30.21
CA GLY A 181 10.70 -26.98 -30.55
C GLY A 181 10.25 -27.14 -32.01
N ILE A 182 9.37 -26.26 -32.50
CA ILE A 182 8.85 -26.32 -33.88
C ILE A 182 9.93 -25.91 -34.89
N GLY A 183 10.73 -24.87 -34.59
CA GLY A 183 11.82 -24.41 -35.46
C GLY A 183 12.88 -25.48 -35.71
N ALA A 184 13.25 -26.26 -34.69
CA ALA A 184 14.19 -27.37 -34.83
C ALA A 184 13.62 -28.52 -35.68
N VAL A 185 12.32 -28.84 -35.55
CA VAL A 185 11.66 -29.90 -36.32
C VAL A 185 11.55 -29.53 -37.80
N PHE A 186 11.19 -28.28 -38.14
CA PHE A 186 11.12 -27.84 -39.54
C PHE A 186 12.50 -27.78 -40.22
N LEU A 187 13.56 -27.38 -39.50
CA LEU A 187 14.93 -27.40 -40.02
C LEU A 187 15.41 -28.83 -40.33
N LEU A 188 15.13 -29.78 -39.43
CA LEU A 188 15.52 -31.19 -39.62
C LEU A 188 14.71 -31.86 -40.74
N CYS A 189 13.41 -31.62 -40.83
CA CYS A 189 12.57 -32.15 -41.90
C CYS A 189 12.91 -31.53 -43.27
N GLY A 190 13.19 -30.22 -43.32
CA GLY A 190 13.59 -29.52 -44.55
C GLY A 190 14.92 -30.03 -45.12
N ALA A 191 15.92 -30.24 -44.25
CA ALA A 191 17.20 -30.83 -44.65
C ALA A 191 17.06 -32.27 -45.15
N GLY A 192 16.21 -33.08 -44.50
CA GLY A 192 15.92 -34.45 -44.93
C GLY A 192 15.27 -34.51 -46.32
N LEU A 193 14.31 -33.63 -46.61
CA LEU A 193 13.61 -33.61 -47.91
C LEU A 193 14.54 -33.18 -49.05
N LEU A 194 15.42 -32.20 -48.81
CA LEU A 194 16.44 -31.75 -49.76
C LEU A 194 17.47 -32.85 -50.05
N ALA A 195 17.93 -33.56 -49.03
CA ALA A 195 18.85 -34.69 -49.19
C ALA A 195 18.23 -35.82 -50.03
N VAL A 196 16.95 -36.15 -49.83
CA VAL A 196 16.24 -37.15 -50.65
C VAL A 196 16.10 -36.67 -52.10
N ARG A 197 15.84 -35.37 -52.33
CA ARG A 197 15.69 -34.81 -53.67
C ARG A 197 17.01 -34.81 -54.45
N MET A 198 18.13 -34.50 -53.78
CA MET A 198 19.47 -34.58 -54.37
C MET A 198 19.83 -36.03 -54.74
N ARG A 199 19.60 -36.99 -53.84
CA ARG A 199 19.86 -38.42 -54.12
C ARG A 199 19.01 -38.97 -55.27
N ARG A 200 17.77 -38.50 -55.46
CA ARG A 200 16.94 -38.90 -56.61
C ARG A 200 17.46 -38.34 -57.93
N ARG A 201 18.00 -37.11 -57.94
CA ARG A 201 18.63 -36.52 -59.13
C ARG A 201 19.91 -37.25 -59.52
N GLU A 202 20.75 -37.61 -58.56
CA GLU A 202 21.96 -38.40 -58.81
C GLU A 202 21.64 -39.76 -59.44
N LYS A 203 20.59 -40.44 -58.95
CA LYS A 203 20.14 -41.71 -59.53
C LYS A 203 19.62 -41.55 -60.96
N HIS A 204 18.81 -40.54 -61.24
CA HIS A 204 18.34 -40.27 -62.60
C HIS A 204 19.48 -39.96 -63.57
N VAL A 205 20.45 -39.13 -63.16
CA VAL A 205 21.62 -38.81 -63.99
C VAL A 205 22.53 -40.03 -64.16
N ALA A 206 22.61 -40.93 -63.19
CA ALA A 206 23.36 -42.18 -63.31
C ALA A 206 22.68 -43.16 -64.27
N ASP A 207 21.35 -43.29 -64.23
CA ASP A 207 20.56 -44.13 -65.15
C ASP A 207 20.67 -43.62 -66.59
N GLU A 208 20.51 -42.31 -66.79
CA GLU A 208 20.58 -41.64 -68.10
C GLU A 208 22.00 -41.69 -68.70
N ARG A 209 23.05 -41.85 -67.87
CA ARG A 209 24.42 -42.12 -68.32
C ARG A 209 24.72 -43.59 -68.56
N ALA A 210 24.03 -44.50 -67.86
CA ALA A 210 24.15 -45.94 -68.07
C ALA A 210 23.47 -46.39 -69.39
N GLU A 211 22.44 -45.67 -69.84
CA GLU A 211 21.73 -45.95 -71.09
C GLU A 211 22.43 -45.39 -72.35
N VAL A 212 23.48 -44.57 -72.19
CA VAL A 212 24.21 -43.90 -73.29
C VAL A 212 25.61 -44.51 -73.55
N LEU A 213 26.03 -45.52 -72.79
CA LEU A 213 27.24 -46.30 -73.07
C LEU A 213 26.84 -47.65 -73.71
N PRO A 214 27.40 -48.01 -74.88
CA PRO A 214 26.85 -49.02 -75.79
C PRO A 214 26.95 -50.47 -75.29
#